data_AF-A0A935CDL9-F1
#
_entry.id   AF-A0A935CDL9-F1
#
_cell.length_a   1.000
_cell.length_b   1.000
_cell.length_c   1.000
_cell.angle_alpha   90.00
_cell.angle_beta   90.00
_cell.angle_gamma   90.00
#
_symmetry.space_group_name_H-M   'P 1'
#
loop_
_entity.id
_entity.type
_entity.pdbx_description
1 polymer ?
#
loop_
_entity_poly.entity_id
_entity_poly.type
_entity_poly.pdbx_seq_one_letter_code
_entity_poly.pdbx_strand_id
1 'polypeptide(L)'
;MSDLQCPARVFLARDDLPGARVEAAVEGEHIAGRYAVPPGGPADCTWLDGIADRHRGEAVIVVAPVEVITSWLLGAGRHVKPADVLSFEIDSDGWRARAVVTGPIPIQRPSH
;
A
#
# COMPACT_ATOMS: atom_id res chain seq x y z
N MET A 1 16.42 -5.04 -25.67
CA MET A 1 16.00 -3.70 -25.21
C MET A 1 15.25 -3.92 -23.92
N SER A 2 15.80 -3.48 -22.79
CA SER A 2 15.07 -3.51 -21.52
C SER A 2 14.10 -2.35 -21.60
N ASP A 3 12.83 -2.61 -21.89
CA ASP A 3 11.80 -1.64 -21.56
C ASP A 3 11.96 -1.38 -20.07
N LEU A 4 12.32 -0.14 -19.73
CA LEU A 4 12.44 0.32 -18.36
C LEU A 4 11.03 0.31 -17.77
N GLN A 5 10.60 -0.85 -17.28
CA GLN A 5 9.40 -0.97 -16.49
C GLN A 5 9.69 -0.31 -15.15
N CYS A 6 9.33 0.97 -15.04
CA CYS A 6 9.40 1.70 -13.79
C CYS A 6 8.21 1.23 -12.92
N PRO A 7 8.44 0.46 -11.85
CA PRO A 7 7.35 0.05 -10.98
C PRO A 7 6.71 1.26 -10.31
N ALA A 8 5.41 1.18 -10.05
CA ALA A 8 4.75 2.11 -9.15
C ALA A 8 4.97 1.66 -7.71
N ARG A 9 5.22 2.61 -6.82
CA ARG A 9 5.26 2.37 -5.38
C ARG A 9 3.86 2.56 -4.82
N VAL A 10 3.29 1.51 -4.25
CA VAL A 10 1.94 1.50 -3.73
C VAL A 10 1.97 1.23 -2.23
N PHE A 11 1.48 2.20 -1.47
CA PHE A 11 1.24 2.08 -0.04
C PHE A 11 -0.22 1.68 0.19
N LEU A 12 -0.45 0.49 0.76
CA LEU A 12 -1.78 0.03 1.13
C LEU A 12 -2.00 0.32 2.61
N ALA A 13 -2.93 1.20 2.92
CA ALA A 13 -3.32 1.56 4.28
C ALA A 13 -4.75 1.10 4.55
N ARG A 14 -5.00 0.57 5.75
CA ARG A 14 -6.37 0.28 6.18
C ARG A 14 -7.13 1.58 6.42
N ASP A 15 -8.41 1.58 6.11
CA ASP A 15 -9.32 2.72 6.33
C ASP A 15 -9.65 2.96 7.82
N ASP A 16 -9.48 1.94 8.67
CA ASP A 16 -9.64 2.01 10.12
C ASP A 16 -8.41 2.57 10.87
N LEU A 17 -7.33 2.90 10.14
CA LEU A 17 -6.13 3.49 10.75
C LEU A 17 -6.30 5.00 10.98
N PRO A 18 -5.76 5.55 12.09
CA PRO A 18 -5.69 6.99 12.28
C PRO A 18 -4.88 7.65 11.15
N GLY A 19 -5.38 8.74 10.57
CA GLY A 19 -4.70 9.45 9.47
C GLY A 19 -3.25 9.83 9.79
N ALA A 20 -2.95 10.22 11.04
CA ALA A 20 -1.58 10.50 11.48
C ALA A 20 -0.64 9.29 11.36
N ARG A 21 -1.14 8.06 11.54
CA ARG A 21 -0.34 6.83 11.39
C ARG A 21 -0.08 6.52 9.92
N VAL A 22 -1.04 6.83 9.07
CA VAL A 22 -0.92 6.71 7.61
C VAL A 22 0.13 7.69 7.08
N GLU A 23 0.05 8.96 7.48
CA GLU A 23 1.01 10.00 7.08
C GLU A 23 2.43 9.70 7.59
N ALA A 24 2.57 9.22 8.83
CA ALA A 24 3.88 8.80 9.35
C ALA A 24 4.50 7.64 8.57
N ALA A 25 3.68 6.74 8.00
CA ALA A 25 4.18 5.62 7.21
C ALA A 25 4.64 6.03 5.79
N VAL A 26 4.23 7.20 5.30
CA VAL A 26 4.66 7.74 4.01
C VAL A 26 5.52 9.00 4.17
N GLU A 27 5.98 9.28 5.39
CA GLU A 27 6.84 10.43 5.68
C GLU A 27 8.16 10.30 4.89
N GLY A 28 8.52 11.35 4.16
CA GLY A 28 9.69 11.36 3.27
C GLY A 28 9.44 10.79 1.87
N GLU A 29 8.25 10.22 1.60
CA GLU A 29 7.86 9.77 0.27
C GLU A 29 7.15 10.86 -0.53
N HIS A 30 7.45 10.96 -1.82
CA HIS A 30 6.75 11.86 -2.73
C HIS A 30 5.49 11.20 -3.28
N ILE A 31 4.38 11.35 -2.54
CA ILE A 31 3.08 10.77 -2.89
C ILE A 31 2.39 11.59 -4.00
N ALA A 32 2.34 11.03 -5.20
CA ALA A 32 1.72 11.63 -6.39
C ALA A 32 0.18 11.49 -6.40
N GLY A 33 -0.38 10.55 -5.63
CA GLY A 33 -1.82 10.29 -5.60
C GLY A 33 -2.28 9.64 -4.30
N ARG A 34 -3.47 10.03 -3.83
CA ARG A 34 -4.19 9.38 -2.73
C ARG A 34 -5.53 8.87 -3.23
N TYR A 35 -5.80 7.59 -3.00
CA TYR A 35 -7.02 6.92 -3.41
C TYR A 35 -7.71 6.29 -2.20
N ALA A 36 -9.04 6.35 -2.18
CA ALA A 36 -9.84 5.72 -1.14
C ALA A 36 -10.85 4.77 -1.77
N VAL A 37 -10.93 3.55 -1.24
CA VAL A 37 -11.96 2.58 -1.59
C VAL A 37 -13.02 2.58 -0.48
N PRO A 38 -14.27 2.93 -0.77
CA PRO A 38 -15.33 2.84 0.23
C PRO A 38 -15.68 1.37 0.53
N PRO A 39 -16.19 1.07 1.74
CA PRO A 39 -16.74 -0.25 2.07
C PRO A 39 -17.81 -0.69 1.05
N GLY A 40 -17.70 -1.92 0.55
CA GLY A 40 -18.58 -2.45 -0.49
C GLY A 40 -18.34 -1.89 -1.90
N GLY A 41 -17.31 -1.08 -2.10
CA GLY A 41 -16.90 -0.59 -3.42
C GLY A 41 -16.31 -1.70 -4.32
N PRO A 42 -16.51 -1.65 -5.64
CA PRO A 42 -16.02 -2.66 -6.58
C PRO A 42 -14.54 -2.44 -6.92
N ALA A 43 -13.65 -2.60 -5.95
CA ALA A 43 -12.21 -2.46 -6.17
C ALA A 43 -11.52 -3.83 -6.06
N ASP A 44 -11.33 -4.48 -7.21
CA ASP A 44 -10.58 -5.74 -7.33
C ASP A 44 -9.09 -5.47 -7.66
N CYS A 45 -8.29 -6.52 -7.88
CA CYS A 45 -6.87 -6.37 -8.22
C CYS A 45 -6.67 -5.54 -9.50
N THR A 46 -7.57 -5.65 -10.48
CA THR A 46 -7.42 -4.95 -11.77
C THR A 46 -7.55 -3.44 -11.61
N TRP A 47 -8.38 -2.99 -10.68
CA TRP A 47 -8.47 -1.58 -10.32
C TRP A 47 -7.13 -1.06 -9.76
N LEU A 48 -6.49 -1.83 -8.89
CA LEU A 48 -5.22 -1.46 -8.28
C LEU A 48 -4.07 -1.52 -9.29
N ASP A 49 -4.05 -2.53 -10.15
CA ASP A 49 -3.08 -2.62 -11.26
C ASP A 49 -3.22 -1.43 -12.22
N GLY A 50 -4.45 -0.96 -12.48
CA GLY A 50 -4.70 0.24 -13.28
C GLY A 50 -4.20 1.53 -12.62
N ILE A 51 -4.21 1.62 -11.29
CA ILE A 51 -3.58 2.74 -10.55
C ILE A 51 -2.06 2.65 -10.66
N ALA A 52 -1.48 1.46 -10.43
CA ALA A 52 -0.05 1.25 -10.55
C ALA A 52 0.44 1.60 -11.97
N ASP A 53 -0.29 1.18 -13.00
CA ASP A 53 0.05 1.48 -14.39
C ASP A 53 0.05 2.99 -14.71
N ARG A 54 -0.92 3.73 -14.15
CA ARG A 54 -0.99 5.20 -14.30
C ARG A 54 0.16 5.92 -13.61
N HIS A 55 0.67 5.36 -12.52
CA HIS A 55 1.66 5.98 -11.63
C HIS A 55 3.03 5.30 -11.69
N ARG A 56 3.41 4.75 -12.85
CA ARG A 56 4.73 4.14 -13.08
C ARG A 56 5.86 5.11 -12.68
N GLY A 57 6.77 4.65 -11.83
CA GLY A 57 7.88 5.45 -11.30
C GLY A 57 7.49 6.41 -10.15
N GLU A 58 6.21 6.56 -9.85
CA GLU A 58 5.70 7.42 -8.78
C GLU A 58 5.30 6.60 -7.54
N ALA A 59 4.97 7.29 -6.45
CA ALA A 59 4.42 6.69 -5.26
C ALA A 59 2.97 7.12 -5.05
N VAL A 60 2.10 6.19 -4.68
CA VAL A 60 0.70 6.45 -4.35
C VAL A 60 0.30 5.75 -3.08
N ILE A 61 -0.72 6.28 -2.42
CA ILE A 61 -1.34 5.62 -1.28
C ILE A 61 -2.79 5.27 -1.60
N VAL A 62 -3.17 4.06 -1.21
CA VAL A 62 -4.51 3.51 -1.34
C VAL A 62 -5.00 3.16 0.06
N VAL A 63 -6.07 3.83 0.47
CA VAL A 63 -6.77 3.57 1.72
C VAL A 63 -7.98 2.70 1.43
N ALA A 64 -8.07 1.53 2.04
CA ALA A 64 -9.13 0.58 1.75
C ALA A 64 -9.51 -0.28 2.98
N PRO A 65 -10.71 -0.87 3.00
CA PRO A 65 -11.11 -1.82 4.02
C PRO A 65 -10.17 -3.03 4.09
N VAL A 66 -10.04 -3.61 5.29
CA VAL A 66 -9.17 -4.78 5.54
C VAL A 66 -9.52 -5.95 4.61
N GLU A 67 -10.80 -6.20 4.38
CA GLU A 67 -11.29 -7.26 3.50
C GLU A 67 -10.87 -7.05 2.05
N VAL A 68 -10.87 -5.80 1.58
CA VAL A 68 -10.43 -5.44 0.22
C VAL A 68 -8.92 -5.64 0.09
N ILE A 69 -8.14 -5.12 1.03
CA ILE A 69 -6.68 -5.30 1.05
C ILE A 69 -6.32 -6.78 1.11
N THR A 70 -7.01 -7.55 1.97
CA THR A 70 -6.80 -9.00 2.09
C THR A 70 -7.12 -9.72 0.79
N SER A 71 -8.21 -9.34 0.10
CA SER A 71 -8.56 -9.89 -1.21
C SER A 71 -7.47 -9.61 -2.26
N TRP A 72 -6.93 -8.38 -2.31
CA TRP A 72 -5.83 -8.04 -3.20
C TRP A 72 -4.56 -8.84 -2.90
N LEU A 73 -4.18 -8.95 -1.63
CA LEU A 73 -3.03 -9.72 -1.20
C LEU A 73 -3.18 -11.19 -1.60
N LEU A 74 -4.35 -11.80 -1.38
CA LEU A 74 -4.63 -13.17 -1.81
C LEU A 74 -4.57 -13.33 -3.32
N GLY A 75 -5.13 -12.39 -4.09
CA GLY A 75 -5.03 -12.35 -5.54
C GLY A 75 -3.58 -12.26 -6.05
N ALA A 76 -2.72 -11.57 -5.31
CA ALA A 76 -1.27 -11.50 -5.55
C ALA A 76 -0.48 -12.69 -4.95
N GLY A 77 -1.14 -13.73 -4.44
CA GLY A 77 -0.51 -14.92 -3.85
C GLY A 77 0.13 -14.68 -2.46
N ARG A 78 -0.21 -13.58 -1.79
CA ARG A 78 0.31 -13.20 -0.47
C ARG A 78 -0.66 -13.57 0.64
N HIS A 79 -0.18 -14.30 1.63
CA HIS A 79 -0.96 -14.73 2.79
C HIS A 79 -0.53 -13.95 4.04
N VAL A 80 -0.76 -12.64 4.02
CA VAL A 80 -0.36 -11.72 5.10
C VAL A 80 -1.59 -10.97 5.58
N LYS A 81 -1.75 -10.85 6.89
CA LYS A 81 -2.79 -10.01 7.48
C LYS A 81 -2.29 -8.55 7.50
N PRO A 82 -3.01 -7.59 6.90
CA PRO A 82 -2.60 -6.19 6.94
C PRO A 82 -2.72 -5.68 8.39
N ALA A 83 -1.60 -5.54 9.08
CA ALA A 83 -1.56 -5.00 10.45
C ALA A 83 -1.46 -3.47 10.46
N ASP A 84 -0.81 -2.88 9.46
CA ASP A 84 -0.52 -1.45 9.31
C ASP A 84 -0.49 -1.07 7.81
N VAL A 85 0.34 -0.10 7.43
CA VAL A 85 0.59 0.27 6.03
C VAL A 85 1.59 -0.71 5.41
N LEU A 86 1.25 -1.26 4.25
CA LEU A 86 2.10 -2.16 3.48
C LEU A 86 2.66 -1.43 2.26
N SER A 87 3.95 -1.60 1.97
CA SER A 87 4.58 -1.01 0.79
C SER A 87 4.91 -2.07 -0.25
N PHE A 88 4.49 -1.83 -1.49
CA PHE A 88 4.74 -2.69 -2.64
C PHE A 88 5.29 -1.89 -3.82
N GLU A 89 6.19 -2.50 -4.57
CA GLU A 89 6.48 -2.13 -5.95
C GLU A 89 5.60 -3.01 -6.84
N ILE A 90 4.77 -2.38 -7.69
CA ILE A 90 3.84 -3.05 -8.58
C ILE A 90 4.17 -2.67 -10.03
N ASP A 91 4.33 -3.66 -10.89
CA ASP A 91 4.43 -3.54 -12.34
C ASP A 91 3.82 -4.77 -13.03
N SER A 92 4.06 -4.92 -14.34
CA SER A 92 3.54 -6.05 -15.12
C SER A 92 4.13 -7.41 -14.73
N ASP A 93 5.26 -7.44 -14.04
CA ASP A 93 5.85 -8.69 -13.53
C ASP A 93 5.23 -9.08 -12.18
N GLY A 94 4.49 -8.16 -11.56
CA GLY A 94 3.65 -8.39 -10.40
C GLY A 94 4.10 -7.60 -9.18
N TRP A 95 3.76 -8.14 -8.01
CA TRP A 95 3.86 -7.42 -6.73
C TRP A 95 5.11 -7.81 -5.95
N ARG A 96 5.98 -6.84 -5.69
CA ARG A 96 7.22 -6.98 -4.92
C ARG A 96 7.12 -6.21 -3.61
N ALA A 97 7.18 -6.92 -2.49
CA ALA A 97 7.09 -6.30 -1.16
C ALA A 97 8.39 -5.52 -0.84
N ARG A 98 8.24 -4.27 -0.37
CA ARG A 98 9.35 -3.41 0.05
C ARG A 98 9.26 -3.15 1.56
N ALA A 99 9.44 -4.19 2.35
CA ALA A 99 9.30 -4.17 3.82
C ALA A 99 7.90 -3.73 4.33
N VAL A 100 7.53 -4.19 5.52
CA VAL A 100 6.34 -3.69 6.20
C VAL A 100 6.70 -2.33 6.79
N VAL A 101 6.02 -1.26 6.37
CA VAL A 101 6.15 0.02 7.06
C VAL A 101 5.26 -0.05 8.30
N THR A 102 5.75 -0.78 9.30
CA THR A 102 5.26 -0.63 10.66
C THR A 102 5.63 0.79 11.05
N GLY A 103 4.64 1.63 11.36
CA GLY A 103 4.88 2.94 11.96
C GLY A 103 5.83 2.83 13.17
N PRO A 104 6.29 3.96 13.74
CA PRO A 104 7.38 3.96 14.72
C PRO A 104 7.20 2.84 15.73
N ILE A 105 8.20 1.96 15.83
CA ILE A 105 8.27 0.92 16.86
C ILE A 105 7.96 1.65 18.17
N PRO A 106 6.91 1.30 18.92
CA PRO A 106 6.63 1.97 20.18
C PRO A 106 7.81 1.67 21.10
N ILE A 107 8.71 2.65 21.24
CA ILE A 107 9.72 2.64 22.30
C ILE A 107 8.92 2.78 23.58
N GLN A 108 8.62 1.67 24.24
CA GLN A 108 8.09 1.69 25.59
C GLN A 108 9.12 2.46 26.44
N ARG A 109 8.80 3.71 26.80
CA ARG A 109 9.58 4.39 27.84
C ARG A 109 9.40 3.58 29.12
N PRO A 110 10.49 3.18 29.80
CA PRO A 110 10.35 2.47 31.07
C PRO A 110 9.57 3.37 32.02
N SER A 111 8.45 2.83 32.53
CA SER A 111 7.68 3.44 33.60
C SER A 111 8.60 3.64 34.80
N HIS A 112 8.71 4.89 35.26
CA HIS A 112 9.52 5.25 36.42
C HIS A 112 8.68 5.30 37.69
#